data_AF-A0A196KZ75-F1
#
_entry.id   AF-A0A196KZ75-F1
#
_cell.length_a   1.000
_cell.length_b   1.000
_cell.length_c   1.000
_cell.angle_alpha   90.00
_cell.angle_beta   90.00
_cell.angle_gamma   90.00
#
_symmetry.space_group_name_H-M   'P 1'
#
loop_
_entity.id
_entity.type
_entity.pdbx_description
1 polymer ?
#
loop_
_entity_poly.entity_id
_entity_poly.type
_entity_poly.pdbx_seq_one_letter_code
_entity_poly.pdbx_strand_id
1 'polypeptide(L)'
;MSLRNQIIEEFKARNDGQEPSGSYVRLIERHRVSELEPTSDEARRIRGDMAEREAITAEALRRWFSIRHEGLPIPMPSVTRLEHEVRQERAAAR
;
A
#
# COMPACT_ATOMS: atom_id res chain seq x y z
N MET A 1 14.08 9.40 1.10
CA MET A 1 13.39 8.69 0.01
C MET A 1 12.98 7.31 0.54
N SER A 2 11.73 6.88 0.37
CA SER A 2 11.25 5.59 0.91
C SER A 2 11.77 4.40 0.09
N LEU A 3 11.87 3.20 0.70
CA LEU A 3 12.25 1.97 0.00
C LEU A 3 11.33 1.72 -1.20
N ARG A 4 10.03 1.95 -1.04
CA ARG A 4 9.05 1.87 -2.12
C ARG A 4 9.42 2.74 -3.31
N ASN A 5 9.80 4.00 -3.08
CA ASN A 5 10.17 4.92 -4.17
C ASN A 5 11.47 4.46 -4.84
N GLN A 6 12.44 3.93 -4.08
CA GLN A 6 13.66 3.37 -4.65
C GLN A 6 13.35 2.22 -5.61
N ILE A 7 12.48 1.30 -5.22
CA ILE A 7 12.05 0.18 -6.06
C ILE A 7 11.39 0.68 -7.36
N ILE A 8 10.54 1.71 -7.27
CA ILE A 8 9.87 2.28 -8.45
C ILE A 8 10.87 2.93 -9.39
N GLU A 9 11.76 3.76 -8.88
CA GLU A 9 12.76 4.46 -9.69
C GLU A 9 13.77 3.49 -10.32
N GLU A 10 14.20 2.47 -9.58
CA GLU A 10 15.07 1.41 -10.13
C GLU A 10 14.38 0.61 -11.24
N PHE A 11 13.09 0.32 -11.10
CA PHE A 11 12.33 -0.35 -12.15
C PHE A 11 12.21 0.54 -13.39
N LYS A 12 11.84 1.81 -13.22
CA LYS A 12 11.73 2.79 -14.31
C LYS A 12 13.05 2.92 -15.08
N ALA A 13 14.16 3.03 -14.37
CA ALA A 13 15.50 3.14 -14.97
C ALA A 13 15.86 1.93 -15.84
N ARG A 14 15.30 0.75 -15.56
CA ARG A 14 15.57 -0.50 -16.28
C ARG A 14 14.56 -0.83 -17.37
N ASN A 15 13.42 -0.13 -17.41
CA ASN A 15 12.28 -0.45 -18.28
C ASN A 15 11.79 0.81 -19.02
N ASP A 16 12.71 1.63 -19.53
CA ASP A 16 12.41 2.82 -20.35
C ASP A 16 11.37 3.76 -19.72
N GLY A 17 11.42 3.93 -18.40
CA GLY A 17 10.51 4.81 -17.65
C GLY A 17 9.13 4.22 -17.34
N GLN A 18 8.86 2.96 -17.70
CA GLN A 18 7.60 2.30 -17.36
C GLN A 18 7.43 2.14 -15.84
N GLU A 19 6.19 2.29 -15.36
CA GLU A 19 5.89 2.08 -13.94
C GLU A 19 5.70 0.58 -13.63
N PRO A 20 6.25 0.09 -12.51
CA PRO A 20 5.95 -1.27 -12.06
C PRO A 20 4.51 -1.37 -11.56
N SER A 21 3.95 -2.58 -11.66
CA SER A 21 2.68 -2.88 -10.99
C SER A 21 2.81 -2.75 -9.46
N GLY A 22 1.71 -2.40 -8.79
CA GLY A 22 1.72 -2.30 -7.33
C GLY A 22 2.06 -3.61 -6.61
N SER A 23 1.70 -4.76 -7.19
CA SER A 23 2.04 -6.09 -6.67
C SER A 23 3.53 -6.39 -6.79
N TYR A 24 4.16 -6.01 -7.90
CA TYR A 24 5.62 -6.13 -8.06
C TYR A 24 6.35 -5.35 -6.98
N VAL A 25 5.97 -4.08 -6.77
CA VAL A 25 6.61 -3.23 -5.74
C VAL A 25 6.47 -3.85 -4.35
N ARG A 26 5.30 -4.39 -4.00
CA ARG A 26 5.08 -5.06 -2.70
C ARG A 26 5.93 -6.32 -2.53
N LEU A 27 6.09 -7.11 -3.60
CA LEU A 27 6.92 -8.32 -3.58
C LEU A 27 8.39 -7.96 -3.30
N ILE A 28 8.94 -7.00 -4.05
CA ILE A 28 10.34 -6.58 -3.89
C ILE A 28 10.55 -5.89 -2.53
N GLU A 29 9.60 -5.08 -2.07
CA GLU A 29 9.68 -4.43 -0.76
C GLU A 29 9.76 -5.47 0.37
N ARG A 30 8.91 -6.50 0.35
CA ARG A 30 8.96 -7.61 1.33
C ARG A 30 10.29 -8.35 1.29
N HIS A 31 10.79 -8.64 0.08
CA HIS A 31 12.06 -9.33 -0.09
C HIS A 31 13.24 -8.52 0.48
N ARG A 32 13.37 -7.25 0.09
CA ARG A 32 14.46 -6.38 0.59
C ARG A 32 14.40 -6.18 2.10
N VAL A 33 13.21 -6.04 2.68
CA VAL A 33 13.04 -5.94 4.14
C VAL A 33 13.42 -7.23 4.85
N SER A 34 13.28 -8.39 4.20
CA SER A 34 13.70 -9.68 4.76
C SER A 34 15.22 -9.86 4.80
N GLU A 35 15.97 -9.10 3.99
CA GLU A 35 17.44 -9.11 3.98
C GLU A 35 18.04 -8.16 5.02
N LEU A 36 17.25 -7.25 5.60
CA LEU A 36 17.68 -6.37 6.67
C LEU A 36 17.73 -7.10 8.01
N GLU A 37 18.68 -6.70 8.87
CA GLU A 37 18.74 -7.15 10.26
C GLU A 37 17.37 -6.91 10.94
N PRO A 38 16.68 -7.95 11.44
CA PRO A 38 15.30 -7.82 11.89
C PRO A 38 15.08 -6.80 13.00
N THR A 39 16.08 -6.59 13.85
CA THR A 39 16.01 -5.63 14.96
C THR A 39 16.51 -4.24 14.58
N SER A 40 16.97 -4.01 13.35
CA SER A 40 17.40 -2.68 12.91
C SER A 40 16.24 -1.68 12.88
N ASP A 41 16.52 -0.42 13.20
CA ASP A 41 15.51 0.65 13.17
C ASP A 41 14.96 0.88 11.75
N GLU A 42 15.79 0.63 10.74
CA GLU A 42 15.38 0.69 9.34
C GLU A 42 14.34 -0.39 9.01
N ALA A 43 14.59 -1.65 9.36
CA ALA A 43 13.63 -2.73 9.16
C ALA A 43 12.32 -2.47 9.92
N ARG A 44 12.39 -1.97 11.16
CA ARG A 44 11.20 -1.60 11.94
C ARG A 44 10.40 -0.49 11.26
N ARG A 45 11.06 0.57 10.80
CA ARG A 45 10.40 1.70 10.12
C ARG A 45 9.68 1.23 8.87
N ILE A 46 10.36 0.48 8.00
CA ILE A 46 9.77 0.01 6.74
C ILE A 46 8.60 -0.94 7.00
N ARG A 47 8.72 -1.86 7.97
CA ARG A 47 7.61 -2.74 8.37
C ARG A 47 6.42 -1.94 8.92
N GLY A 48 6.68 -0.87 9.68
CA GLY A 48 5.64 0.07 10.13
C GLY A 48 4.92 0.72 8.95
N ASP A 49 5.67 1.24 7.98
CA ASP A 49 5.11 1.84 6.77
C ASP A 49 4.29 0.82 5.95
N MET A 50 4.75 -0.44 5.86
CA MET A 50 4.04 -1.53 5.21
C MET A 50 2.73 -1.85 5.94
N ALA A 51 2.78 -1.99 7.26
CA ALA A 51 1.63 -2.30 8.09
C ALA A 51 0.57 -1.19 8.01
N GLU A 52 0.98 0.08 8.02
CA GLU A 52 0.04 1.21 7.86
C GLU A 52 -0.64 1.18 6.49
N ARG A 53 0.08 0.88 5.42
CA ARG A 53 -0.52 0.71 4.08
C ARG A 53 -1.51 -0.45 4.06
N GLU A 54 -1.14 -1.59 4.61
CA GLU A 54 -2.03 -2.77 4.68
C GLU A 54 -3.28 -2.48 5.54
N ALA A 55 -3.13 -1.72 6.63
CA ALA A 55 -4.24 -1.30 7.47
C ALA A 55 -5.22 -0.40 6.72
N ILE A 56 -4.72 0.57 5.94
CA ILE A 56 -5.56 1.43 5.08
C ILE A 56 -6.31 0.58 4.04
N THR A 57 -5.62 -0.33 3.33
CA THR A 57 -6.26 -1.21 2.35
C THR A 57 -7.33 -2.09 3.03
N ALA A 58 -7.01 -2.69 4.17
CA ALA A 58 -7.95 -3.55 4.90
C ALA A 58 -9.18 -2.78 5.38
N GLU A 59 -9.01 -1.57 5.89
CA GLU A 59 -10.11 -0.69 6.30
C GLU A 59 -11.00 -0.31 5.11
N ALA A 60 -10.39 0.11 4.00
CA ALA A 60 -11.09 0.47 2.77
C ALA A 60 -11.94 -0.69 2.23
N LEU A 61 -11.37 -1.90 2.17
CA LEU A 61 -12.08 -3.10 1.71
C LEU A 61 -13.19 -3.50 2.69
N ARG A 62 -12.92 -3.46 4.00
CA ARG A 62 -13.92 -3.79 5.04
C ARG A 62 -15.14 -2.89 4.92
N ARG A 63 -14.94 -1.57 4.83
CA ARG A 63 -16.02 -0.58 4.66
C ARG A 63 -16.86 -0.86 3.42
N TRP A 64 -16.21 -1.13 2.29
CA TRP A 64 -16.91 -1.46 1.04
C TRP A 64 -17.77 -2.73 1.16
N PHE A 65 -17.21 -3.81 1.73
CA PHE A 65 -17.95 -5.05 1.90
C PHE A 65 -19.07 -4.95 2.96
N SER A 66 -18.92 -4.11 3.97
CA SER A 66 -19.99 -3.80 4.92
C SER A 66 -21.17 -3.11 4.24
N ILE A 67 -20.94 -2.15 3.35
CA ILE A 67 -22.01 -1.48 2.57
C ILE A 67 -22.72 -2.48 1.64
N ARG A 68 -21.98 -3.41 1.02
CA ARG A 68 -22.58 -4.46 0.15
C ARG A 68 -23.50 -5.42 0.90
N HIS A 69 -23.34 -5.58 2.21
CA HIS A 69 -24.30 -6.34 3.02
C HIS A 69 -25.70 -5.71 3.00
N GLU A 70 -25.81 -4.41 2.71
CA GLU A 70 -27.09 -3.68 2.59
C GLU A 70 -27.81 -3.94 1.24
N GLY A 71 -27.32 -4.89 0.43
CA GLY A 71 -28.12 -5.52 -0.64
C GLY A 71 -28.10 -4.84 -2.00
N LEU A 72 -27.35 -3.75 -2.18
CA LEU A 72 -27.26 -3.08 -3.48
C LEU A 72 -26.16 -3.70 -4.37
N PRO A 73 -26.45 -4.10 -5.62
CA PRO A 73 -25.46 -4.67 -6.55
C PRO A 73 -24.61 -3.57 -7.20
N ILE A 74 -23.90 -2.79 -6.38
CA ILE A 74 -23.02 -1.73 -6.87
C ILE A 74 -21.66 -2.35 -7.25
N PRO A 75 -21.11 -2.04 -8.45
CA PRO A 75 -19.77 -2.46 -8.82
C PRO A 75 -18.73 -1.85 -7.86
N MET A 76 -17.69 -2.63 -7.56
CA MET A 76 -16.63 -2.18 -6.68
C MET A 76 -15.84 -1.02 -7.33
N PRO A 77 -15.69 0.13 -6.65
CA PRO A 77 -14.77 1.18 -7.05
C PRO A 77 -13.33 0.67 -7.05
N SER A 78 -12.42 1.38 -7.70
CA SER A 78 -11.01 1.03 -7.62
C SER A 78 -10.51 1.07 -6.17
N VAL A 79 -9.66 0.10 -5.79
CA VAL A 79 -9.07 0.04 -4.44
C VAL A 79 -8.35 1.36 -4.12
N THR A 80 -7.66 1.95 -5.11
CA THR A 80 -6.99 3.24 -4.97
C THR A 80 -7.94 4.36 -4.53
N ARG A 81 -9.17 4.38 -5.03
CA ARG A 81 -10.18 5.37 -4.64
C ARG A 81 -10.61 5.15 -3.19
N LEU A 82 -10.95 3.92 -2.83
CA LEU A 82 -11.37 3.57 -1.47
C LEU A 82 -10.27 3.88 -0.44
N GLU A 83 -9.01 3.60 -0.78
CA GLU A 83 -7.87 3.96 0.09
C GLU A 83 -7.68 5.48 0.22
N HIS A 84 -7.96 6.25 -0.85
CA HIS A 84 -7.87 7.71 -0.80
C HIS A 84 -8.88 8.29 0.19
N GLU A 85 -10.12 7.81 0.16
CA GLU A 85 -11.19 8.21 1.09
C GLU A 85 -10.77 7.95 2.55
N VAL A 86 -10.27 6.75 2.86
CA VAL A 86 -9.76 6.41 4.21
C VAL A 86 -8.60 7.33 4.63
N ARG A 87 -7.66 7.64 3.73
CA ARG A 87 -6.53 8.53 4.04
C ARG A 87 -6.99 9.96 4.35
N GLN A 88 -7.92 10.50 3.57
CA GLN A 88 -8.47 11.84 3.79
C GLN A 88 -9.17 11.94 5.15
N GLU A 89 -10.00 10.95 5.48
CA GLU A 89 -10.69 10.93 6.77
C GLU A 89 -9.73 10.80 7.96
N ARG A 90 -8.73 9.91 7.88
CA ARG A 90 -7.71 9.78 8.92
C ARG A 90 -6.90 11.07 9.09
N ALA A 91 -6.66 11.81 8.02
CA ALA A 91 -5.99 13.10 8.09
C ALA A 91 -6.87 14.18 8.73
N ALA A 92 -8.18 14.18 8.47
CA ALA A 92 -9.13 15.12 9.05
C ALA A 92 -9.43 14.85 10.54
N ALA A 93 -9.23 13.61 11.00
CA ALA A 93 -9.42 13.21 12.41
C ALA A 93 -8.19 13.46 13.31
N ARG A 94 -7.09 14.00 12.76
CA ARG A 94 -5.86 14.36 13.46
C ARG A 94 -5.79 15.87 13.66
#